data_AF-A0A2W2LC74-F1
#
_entry.id   AF-A0A2W2LC74-F1
#
_cell.length_a   1.000
_cell.length_b   1.000
_cell.length_c   1.000
_cell.angle_alpha   90.00
_cell.angle_beta   90.00
_cell.angle_gamma   90.00
#
_symmetry.space_group_name_H-M   'P 1'
#
loop_
_entity.id
_entity.type
_entity.pdbx_description
1 polymer ?
#
loop_
_entity_poly.entity_id
_entity_poly.type
_entity_poly.pdbx_seq_one_letter_code
_entity_poly.pdbx_strand_id
1 'polypeptide(L)'
;EVAFTEAGPPGRPRLGERDFEPEPLTPEESRVVASWDRDLDALTGELRRARQGVTDVPLPTALTASQLLHLAADPDGFARELARPMPRPPQPAARRGTRFHAWVETRFEELTLPMLEPEELPGGDAEIADERDLEALKAAFERTEYAHRTPHRVEAPFQLAVAGRVVRGRIDAVYKEGGGDTATYEIVDWKTNRSRTADPLQLAVYRLAWAEQHGIPLERVTAAFVYVRTGEVVRHDDLPGRAELERLLQEPRPEPQCDEPPERDAAAGR
;
A
#
# COMPACT_ATOMS: atom_id res chain seq x y z
N GLU A 1 -54.94 59.77 22.19
CA GLU A 1 -54.12 59.06 21.19
C GLU A 1 -53.31 58.00 21.92
N VAL A 2 -53.14 56.81 21.33
CA VAL A 2 -52.66 55.62 22.05
C VAL A 2 -51.16 55.45 21.87
N ALA A 3 -50.43 55.20 22.95
CA ALA A 3 -48.99 54.96 22.92
C ALA A 3 -48.66 53.55 22.44
N PHE A 4 -47.71 53.41 21.50
CA PHE A 4 -46.89 52.20 21.29
C PHE A 4 -45.71 52.50 20.36
N THR A 5 -44.49 52.20 20.80
CA THR A 5 -43.24 51.80 20.08
C THR A 5 -42.01 52.27 20.87
N GLU A 6 -40.90 51.53 20.94
CA GLU A 6 -40.71 50.08 20.84
C GLU A 6 -39.43 49.73 21.61
N ALA A 7 -39.43 48.67 22.43
CA ALA A 7 -38.25 48.32 23.22
C ALA A 7 -37.27 47.48 22.39
N GLY A 8 -36.00 47.88 22.37
CA GLY A 8 -34.93 47.12 21.71
C GLY A 8 -34.77 45.70 22.29
N PRO A 9 -34.28 44.73 21.50
CA PRO A 9 -34.31 43.32 21.86
C PRO A 9 -33.43 43.03 23.09
N PRO A 10 -33.93 42.28 24.10
CA PRO A 10 -33.09 41.84 25.20
C PRO A 10 -32.00 40.89 24.70
N GLY A 11 -30.76 41.15 25.11
CA GLY A 11 -29.60 40.35 24.71
C GLY A 11 -29.75 38.88 25.11
N ARG A 12 -29.25 37.97 24.26
CA ARG A 12 -29.19 36.54 24.57
C ARG A 12 -28.50 36.33 25.92
N PRO A 13 -29.08 35.58 26.87
CA PRO A 13 -28.37 35.23 28.08
C PRO A 13 -27.13 34.43 27.69
N ARG A 14 -25.96 34.87 28.15
CA ARG A 14 -24.78 34.01 28.16
C ARG A 14 -25.12 32.85 29.09
N LEU A 15 -25.18 31.63 28.56
CA LEU A 15 -25.04 30.43 29.38
C LEU A 15 -23.67 30.56 30.06
N GLY A 16 -23.69 30.88 31.35
CA GLY A 16 -22.48 30.82 32.15
C GLY A 16 -21.94 29.40 32.10
N GLU A 17 -20.62 29.28 31.98
CA GLU A 17 -19.92 28.04 32.27
C GLU A 17 -20.37 27.62 33.68
N ARG A 18 -21.15 26.54 33.75
CA ARG A 18 -21.41 25.90 35.03
C ARG A 18 -20.15 25.12 35.34
N ASP A 19 -19.36 25.66 36.26
CA ASP A 19 -18.35 24.88 36.97
C ASP A 19 -19.07 23.71 37.64
N PHE A 20 -19.02 22.55 36.98
CA PHE A 20 -19.39 21.27 37.58
C PHE A 20 -18.24 20.89 38.54
N GLU A 21 -18.22 21.53 39.70
CA GLU A 21 -17.57 20.98 40.90
C GLU A 21 -18.19 19.59 41.14
N PRO A 22 -17.44 18.48 40.93
CA PRO A 22 -18.00 17.16 41.13
C PRO A 22 -18.23 16.95 42.62
N GLU A 23 -19.46 16.59 43.00
CA GLU A 23 -19.80 16.27 44.38
C GLU A 23 -18.90 15.10 44.85
N PRO A 24 -18.24 15.20 46.02
CA PRO A 24 -17.28 14.19 46.44
C PRO A 24 -17.98 12.84 46.64
N LEU A 25 -17.49 11.82 45.92
CA LEU A 25 -18.03 10.46 45.97
C LEU A 25 -18.16 9.97 47.41
N THR A 26 -19.29 9.34 47.72
CA THR A 26 -19.46 8.67 49.01
C THR A 26 -18.42 7.56 49.19
N PRO A 27 -18.14 7.11 50.44
CA PRO A 27 -17.24 5.99 50.70
C PRO A 27 -17.70 4.66 50.06
N GLU A 28 -18.97 4.54 49.67
CA GLU A 28 -19.52 3.37 48.98
C GLU A 28 -19.28 3.47 47.47
N GLU A 29 -19.63 4.60 46.84
CA GLU A 29 -19.32 4.87 45.42
C GLU A 29 -17.82 4.79 45.14
N SER A 30 -16.98 5.32 46.04
CA SER A 30 -15.51 5.21 45.94
C SER A 30 -15.02 3.76 45.90
N ARG A 31 -15.67 2.84 46.61
CA ARG A 31 -15.32 1.39 46.56
C ARG A 31 -15.80 0.73 45.29
N VAL A 32 -16.96 1.15 44.77
CA VAL A 32 -17.51 0.65 43.50
C VAL A 32 -16.62 1.09 42.34
N VAL A 33 -16.26 2.38 42.25
CA VAL A 33 -15.31 2.91 41.27
C VAL A 33 -13.96 2.17 41.37
N ALA A 34 -13.38 2.06 42.56
CA ALA A 34 -12.14 1.31 42.75
C ALA A 34 -12.26 -0.20 42.42
N SER A 35 -13.48 -0.77 42.38
CA SER A 35 -13.70 -2.12 41.86
C SER A 35 -13.72 -2.15 40.34
N TRP A 36 -14.43 -1.21 39.71
CA TRP A 36 -14.45 -1.06 38.27
C TRP A 36 -13.06 -0.78 37.70
N ASP A 37 -12.22 0.01 38.37
CA ASP A 37 -10.84 0.23 37.97
C ASP A 37 -10.03 -1.08 37.99
N ARG A 38 -10.15 -1.88 39.06
CA ARG A 38 -9.50 -3.21 39.14
C ARG A 38 -10.01 -4.18 38.07
N ASP A 39 -11.31 -4.18 37.78
CA ASP A 39 -11.91 -5.03 36.76
C ASP A 39 -11.46 -4.58 35.35
N LEU A 40 -11.36 -3.27 35.12
CA LEU A 40 -10.85 -2.67 33.88
C LEU A 40 -9.37 -3.00 33.65
N ASP A 41 -8.54 -2.90 34.69
CA ASP A 41 -7.13 -3.29 34.67
C ASP A 41 -6.95 -4.79 34.42
N ALA A 42 -7.76 -5.63 35.08
CA ALA A 42 -7.74 -7.08 34.88
C ALA A 42 -8.10 -7.46 33.43
N LEU A 43 -9.20 -6.92 32.90
CA LEU A 43 -9.64 -7.14 31.51
C LEU A 43 -8.62 -6.58 30.50
N THR A 44 -8.03 -5.42 30.78
CA THR A 44 -6.99 -4.83 29.93
C THR A 44 -5.71 -5.68 29.95
N GLY A 45 -5.32 -6.20 31.11
CA GLY A 45 -4.19 -7.11 31.26
C GLY A 45 -4.41 -8.48 30.62
N GLU A 46 -5.63 -9.01 30.65
CA GLU A 46 -6.01 -10.22 29.92
C GLU A 46 -6.01 -9.99 28.40
N LEU A 47 -6.60 -8.90 27.92
CA LEU A 47 -6.59 -8.51 26.50
C LEU A 47 -5.16 -8.31 25.97
N ARG A 48 -4.27 -7.70 26.76
CA ARG A 48 -2.83 -7.57 26.44
C ARG A 48 -2.17 -8.95 26.31
N ARG A 49 -2.34 -9.84 27.30
CA ARG A 49 -1.75 -11.19 27.28
C ARG A 49 -2.28 -12.06 26.14
N ALA A 50 -3.58 -12.00 25.86
CA ALA A 50 -4.21 -12.69 24.72
C ALA A 50 -3.69 -12.19 23.35
N ARG A 51 -3.22 -10.93 23.27
CA ARG A 51 -2.58 -10.34 22.08
C ARG A 51 -1.07 -10.56 22.02
N GLN A 52 -0.41 -10.86 23.16
CA GLN A 52 1.02 -11.13 23.26
C GLN A 52 1.43 -12.56 22.88
N GLY A 53 0.48 -13.42 22.47
CA GLY A 53 0.78 -14.74 21.93
C GLY A 53 1.48 -14.65 20.57
N VAL A 54 2.82 -14.53 20.58
CA VAL A 54 3.65 -14.63 19.37
C VAL A 54 3.34 -15.95 18.67
N THR A 55 2.78 -15.84 17.48
CA THR A 55 2.48 -16.99 16.62
C THR A 55 3.46 -16.94 15.46
N ASP A 56 4.43 -17.85 15.45
CA ASP A 56 5.38 -17.96 14.34
C ASP A 56 4.64 -18.39 13.06
N VAL A 57 4.47 -17.47 12.13
CA VAL A 57 3.83 -17.74 10.84
C VAL A 57 4.91 -18.07 9.81
N PRO A 58 4.98 -19.31 9.29
CA PRO A 58 5.99 -19.68 8.31
C PRO A 58 5.74 -18.92 6.99
N LEU A 59 6.72 -18.13 6.57
CA LEU A 59 6.67 -17.42 5.29
C LEU A 59 6.65 -18.41 4.10
N PRO A 60 5.80 -18.20 3.08
CA PRO A 60 5.82 -19.01 1.86
C PRO A 60 7.20 -19.03 1.18
N THR A 61 7.52 -20.17 0.54
CA THR A 61 8.72 -20.33 -0.29
C THR A 61 8.69 -19.50 -1.57
N ALA A 62 7.48 -19.14 -2.04
CA ALA A 62 7.25 -18.28 -3.19
C ALA A 62 6.34 -17.10 -2.83
N LEU A 63 6.79 -15.89 -3.12
CA LEU A 63 6.08 -14.63 -2.88
C LEU A 63 5.78 -13.93 -4.22
N THR A 64 4.66 -13.21 -4.32
CA THR A 64 4.52 -12.22 -5.41
C THR A 64 5.30 -10.96 -5.09
N ALA A 65 5.64 -10.15 -6.10
CA ALA A 65 6.24 -8.82 -5.88
C ALA A 65 5.44 -7.97 -4.88
N SER A 66 4.10 -7.96 -4.99
CA SER A 66 3.23 -7.23 -4.04
C SER A 66 3.27 -7.79 -2.62
N GLN A 67 3.44 -9.12 -2.45
CA GLN A 67 3.62 -9.73 -1.13
C GLN A 67 4.99 -9.39 -0.53
N LEU A 68 6.04 -9.33 -1.34
CA LEU A 68 7.36 -8.89 -0.92
C LEU A 68 7.34 -7.42 -0.42
N LEU A 69 6.65 -6.53 -1.15
CA LEU A 69 6.47 -5.14 -0.74
C LEU A 69 5.67 -5.01 0.56
N HIS A 70 4.59 -5.80 0.72
CA HIS A 70 3.82 -5.82 1.96
C HIS A 70 4.67 -6.33 3.14
N LEU A 71 5.44 -7.40 2.95
CA LEU A 71 6.38 -7.93 3.94
C LEU A 71 7.44 -6.89 4.33
N ALA A 72 7.97 -6.10 3.39
CA ALA A 72 8.94 -5.05 3.68
C ALA A 72 8.33 -3.85 4.43
N ALA A 73 7.06 -3.53 4.18
CA ALA A 73 6.37 -2.38 4.77
C ALA A 73 5.74 -2.67 6.15
N ASP A 74 5.06 -3.81 6.32
CA ASP A 74 4.43 -4.26 7.57
C ASP A 74 4.58 -5.79 7.72
N PRO A 75 5.72 -6.29 8.24
CA PRO A 75 5.94 -7.72 8.45
C PRO A 75 4.85 -8.36 9.33
N ASP A 76 4.44 -7.67 10.40
CA ASP A 76 3.42 -8.15 11.34
C ASP A 76 2.03 -8.17 10.69
N GLY A 77 1.74 -7.22 9.80
CA GLY A 77 0.53 -7.17 8.99
C GLY A 77 0.46 -8.31 8.00
N PHE A 78 1.56 -8.57 7.30
CA PHE A 78 1.66 -9.69 6.39
C PHE A 78 1.53 -11.04 7.12
N ALA A 79 2.17 -11.19 8.29
CA ALA A 79 2.02 -12.37 9.14
C ALA A 79 0.57 -12.58 9.62
N ARG A 80 -0.11 -11.51 10.06
CA ARG A 80 -1.53 -11.54 10.43
C ARG A 80 -2.43 -11.95 9.27
N GLU A 81 -2.17 -11.44 8.06
CA GLU A 81 -2.92 -11.79 6.85
C GLU A 81 -2.71 -13.27 6.45
N LEU A 82 -1.48 -13.76 6.51
CA LEU A 82 -1.16 -15.17 6.26
C LEU A 82 -1.82 -16.11 7.28
N ALA A 83 -1.85 -15.72 8.56
CA ALA A 83 -2.48 -16.50 9.62
C ALA A 83 -4.02 -16.53 9.52
N ARG A 84 -4.64 -15.45 9.02
CA ARG A 84 -6.11 -15.32 8.89
C ARG A 84 -6.50 -14.62 7.58
N PRO A 85 -6.50 -15.35 6.44
CA PRO A 85 -6.86 -14.78 5.15
C PRO A 85 -8.34 -14.36 5.13
N MET A 86 -8.59 -13.05 5.08
CA MET A 86 -9.94 -12.49 4.98
C MET A 86 -10.31 -12.18 3.52
N PRO A 87 -11.55 -12.46 3.07
CA PRO A 87 -12.03 -12.00 1.77
C PRO A 87 -11.98 -10.47 1.68
N ARG A 88 -11.24 -9.93 0.69
CA ARG A 88 -11.20 -8.49 0.42
C ARG A 88 -12.43 -8.09 -0.41
N PRO A 89 -13.14 -7.00 -0.07
CA PRO A 89 -14.22 -6.50 -0.92
C PRO A 89 -13.65 -6.01 -2.27
N PRO A 90 -14.42 -6.11 -3.37
CA PRO A 90 -13.98 -5.64 -4.68
C PRO A 90 -13.77 -4.12 -4.66
N GLN A 91 -12.56 -3.67 -5.00
CA GLN A 91 -12.21 -2.25 -5.06
C GLN A 91 -12.34 -1.74 -6.51
N PRO A 92 -13.20 -0.76 -6.82
CA PRO A 92 -13.36 -0.23 -8.18
C PRO A 92 -12.05 0.32 -8.78
N ALA A 93 -11.23 0.98 -7.95
CA ALA A 93 -9.91 1.47 -8.37
C ALA A 93 -8.97 0.35 -8.83
N ALA A 94 -9.00 -0.83 -8.18
CA ALA A 94 -8.20 -1.98 -8.57
C ALA A 94 -8.72 -2.58 -9.90
N ARG A 95 -10.04 -2.71 -10.06
CA ARG A 95 -10.67 -3.16 -11.33
C ARG A 95 -10.24 -2.28 -12.52
N ARG A 96 -10.22 -0.97 -12.32
CA ARG A 96 -9.79 0.01 -13.32
C ARG A 96 -8.33 -0.14 -13.71
N GLY A 97 -7.45 -0.38 -12.73
CA GLY A 97 -6.06 -0.74 -12.97
C GLY A 97 -5.95 -1.98 -13.86
N THR A 98 -6.59 -3.09 -13.47
CA THR A 98 -6.57 -4.34 -14.25
C THR A 98 -7.08 -4.14 -15.69
N ARG A 99 -8.20 -3.42 -15.89
CA ARG A 99 -8.73 -3.12 -17.24
C ARG A 99 -7.77 -2.26 -18.07
N PHE A 100 -7.09 -1.29 -17.46
CA PHE A 100 -6.11 -0.46 -18.16
C PHE A 100 -4.91 -1.28 -18.64
N HIS A 101 -4.32 -2.12 -17.78
CA HIS A 101 -3.17 -2.94 -18.16
C HIS A 101 -3.53 -3.93 -19.28
N ALA A 102 -4.67 -4.61 -19.17
CA ALA A 102 -5.17 -5.50 -20.22
C ALA A 102 -5.37 -4.77 -21.56
N TRP A 103 -5.88 -3.53 -21.56
CA TRP A 103 -5.98 -2.73 -22.79
C TRP A 103 -4.61 -2.37 -23.38
N VAL A 104 -3.61 -2.04 -22.55
CA VAL A 104 -2.26 -1.75 -23.06
C VAL A 104 -1.58 -3.02 -23.59
N GLU A 105 -1.76 -4.17 -22.94
CA GLU A 105 -1.35 -5.49 -23.40
C GLU A 105 -1.91 -5.75 -24.81
N THR A 106 -3.24 -5.73 -24.97
CA THR A 106 -3.90 -5.91 -26.29
C THR A 106 -3.40 -4.92 -27.34
N ARG A 107 -3.27 -3.62 -27.03
CA ARG A 107 -2.79 -2.60 -27.97
C ARG A 107 -1.41 -2.90 -28.55
N PHE A 108 -0.50 -3.48 -27.75
CA PHE A 108 0.84 -3.82 -28.22
C PHE A 108 0.95 -5.27 -28.76
N GLU A 109 0.05 -6.18 -28.37
CA GLU A 109 -0.11 -7.49 -29.02
C GLU A 109 -0.69 -7.40 -30.43
N GLU A 110 -1.68 -6.53 -30.65
CA GLU A 110 -2.30 -6.27 -31.97
C GLU A 110 -1.30 -5.72 -33.01
N LEU A 111 -0.22 -5.08 -32.58
CA LEU A 111 0.89 -4.71 -33.46
C LEU A 111 1.73 -5.92 -33.95
N THR A 112 1.44 -7.12 -33.44
CA THR A 112 2.16 -8.38 -33.73
C THR A 112 1.30 -9.41 -34.47
N LEU A 113 -0.03 -9.27 -34.49
CA LEU A 113 -0.97 -10.22 -35.12
C LEU A 113 -2.10 -9.52 -35.90
N PRO A 114 -2.68 -10.14 -36.94
CA PRO A 114 -3.82 -9.57 -37.66
C PRO A 114 -5.08 -9.57 -36.79
N MET A 115 -5.62 -8.37 -36.58
CA MET A 115 -6.88 -7.96 -35.92
C MET A 115 -7.94 -9.06 -35.70
N LEU A 116 -8.42 -9.17 -34.46
CA LEU A 116 -9.74 -9.69 -34.10
C LEU A 116 -10.42 -8.67 -33.17
N GLU A 117 -11.52 -8.08 -33.61
CA GLU A 117 -12.27 -7.09 -32.83
C GLU A 117 -13.01 -7.74 -31.64
N PRO A 118 -13.00 -7.17 -30.42
CA PRO A 118 -13.73 -7.72 -29.28
C PRO A 118 -15.25 -7.40 -29.29
N GLU A 119 -16.08 -8.36 -28.90
CA GLU A 119 -17.54 -8.20 -28.77
C GLU A 119 -18.00 -7.59 -27.41
N GLU A 120 -19.04 -6.75 -27.44
CA GLU A 120 -19.83 -6.20 -26.32
C GLU A 120 -21.20 -6.91 -26.18
N LEU A 121 -22.03 -6.82 -25.12
CA LEU A 121 -22.01 -6.18 -23.79
C LEU A 121 -22.99 -6.98 -22.87
N PRO A 122 -22.79 -7.05 -21.54
CA PRO A 122 -23.66 -6.23 -20.66
C PRO A 122 -22.96 -5.75 -19.35
N GLY A 123 -23.45 -4.75 -18.61
CA GLY A 123 -24.64 -3.90 -18.82
C GLY A 123 -25.25 -3.28 -17.53
N GLY A 124 -24.50 -2.51 -16.72
CA GLY A 124 -25.04 -1.80 -15.54
C GLY A 124 -24.37 -0.45 -15.18
N ASP A 125 -25.06 0.39 -14.39
CA ASP A 125 -24.66 1.80 -14.11
C ASP A 125 -23.22 1.98 -13.57
N ALA A 126 -22.75 1.07 -12.70
CA ALA A 126 -21.39 1.11 -12.17
C ALA A 126 -20.33 0.87 -13.26
N GLU A 127 -20.66 0.07 -14.28
CA GLU A 127 -19.79 -0.25 -15.39
C GLU A 127 -19.70 0.92 -16.38
N ILE A 128 -20.78 1.67 -16.57
CA ILE A 128 -20.80 2.91 -17.38
C ILE A 128 -19.85 3.96 -16.79
N ALA A 129 -19.80 4.07 -15.45
CA ALA A 129 -18.88 4.97 -14.77
C ALA A 129 -17.42 4.51 -14.92
N ASP A 130 -17.14 3.22 -14.71
CA ASP A 130 -15.80 2.65 -14.88
C ASP A 130 -15.30 2.71 -16.33
N GLU A 131 -16.18 2.60 -17.33
CA GLU A 131 -15.80 2.68 -18.75
C GLU A 131 -15.40 4.11 -19.17
N ARG A 132 -16.15 5.13 -18.74
CA ARG A 132 -15.76 6.54 -18.94
C ARG A 132 -14.42 6.88 -18.29
N ASP A 133 -14.16 6.30 -17.13
CA ASP A 133 -12.90 6.45 -16.40
C ASP A 133 -11.74 5.68 -17.06
N LEU A 134 -12.02 4.55 -17.71
CA LEU A 134 -11.05 3.81 -18.52
C LEU A 134 -10.72 4.58 -19.81
N GLU A 135 -11.71 5.11 -20.52
CA GLU A 135 -11.51 5.92 -21.73
C GLU A 135 -10.65 7.17 -21.45
N ALA A 136 -10.89 7.81 -20.30
CA ALA A 136 -10.05 8.90 -19.82
C ALA A 136 -8.60 8.48 -19.49
N LEU A 137 -8.36 7.21 -19.09
CA LEU A 137 -7.02 6.65 -18.93
C LEU A 137 -6.36 6.33 -20.27
N LYS A 138 -7.10 5.78 -21.26
CA LYS A 138 -6.61 5.57 -22.63
C LYS A 138 -6.11 6.88 -23.24
N ALA A 139 -6.96 7.91 -23.28
CA ALA A 139 -6.63 9.24 -23.79
C ALA A 139 -5.56 10.00 -22.97
N ALA A 140 -5.31 9.59 -21.71
CA ALA A 140 -4.19 10.11 -20.93
C ALA A 140 -2.88 9.39 -21.24
N PHE A 141 -2.92 8.06 -21.40
CA PHE A 141 -1.78 7.25 -21.84
C PHE A 141 -1.29 7.69 -23.22
N GLU A 142 -2.19 7.94 -24.17
CA GLU A 142 -1.86 8.38 -25.53
C GLU A 142 -1.13 9.72 -25.64
N ARG A 143 -1.05 10.49 -24.53
CA ARG A 143 -0.27 11.73 -24.45
C ARG A 143 1.09 11.54 -23.79
N THR A 144 1.45 10.31 -23.38
CA THR A 144 2.75 9.97 -22.80
C THR A 144 3.75 9.56 -23.87
N GLU A 145 5.05 9.74 -23.61
CA GLU A 145 6.13 9.26 -24.50
C GLU A 145 6.03 7.75 -24.79
N TYR A 146 5.51 6.98 -23.83
CA TYR A 146 5.42 5.52 -23.88
C TYR A 146 4.33 4.99 -24.83
N ALA A 147 3.31 5.79 -25.15
CA ALA A 147 2.31 5.44 -26.16
C ALA A 147 2.83 5.55 -27.60
N HIS A 148 4.00 6.19 -27.79
CA HIS A 148 4.65 6.40 -29.09
C HIS A 148 5.97 5.61 -29.23
N ARG A 149 6.43 4.94 -28.17
CA ARG A 149 7.60 4.03 -28.19
C ARG A 149 7.10 2.59 -28.33
N THR A 150 7.76 1.78 -29.16
CA THR A 150 7.48 0.34 -29.23
C THR A 150 8.18 -0.36 -28.05
N PRO A 151 7.44 -1.01 -27.13
CA PRO A 151 8.05 -1.79 -26.06
C PRO A 151 8.76 -3.03 -26.63
N HIS A 152 9.85 -3.43 -25.98
CA HIS A 152 10.52 -4.71 -26.27
C HIS A 152 9.70 -5.90 -25.74
N ARG A 153 9.05 -5.74 -24.58
CA ARG A 153 8.07 -6.66 -24.00
C ARG A 153 7.02 -5.88 -23.22
N VAL A 154 5.81 -6.42 -23.15
CA VAL A 154 4.69 -5.97 -22.30
C VAL A 154 4.27 -7.16 -21.43
N GLU A 155 3.80 -6.89 -20.21
CA GLU A 155 3.34 -7.89 -19.21
C GLU A 155 4.34 -9.04 -19.00
N ALA A 156 5.64 -8.72 -19.05
CA ALA A 156 6.73 -9.69 -19.09
C ALA A 156 6.81 -10.50 -17.79
N PRO A 157 6.60 -11.82 -17.79
CA PRO A 157 6.68 -12.64 -16.59
C PRO A 157 8.14 -12.78 -16.14
N PHE A 158 8.34 -12.74 -14.82
CA PHE A 158 9.66 -12.96 -14.22
C PHE A 158 9.62 -13.89 -13.01
N GLN A 159 10.77 -14.51 -12.74
CA GLN A 159 11.06 -15.22 -11.50
C GLN A 159 12.46 -14.82 -11.03
N LEU A 160 12.58 -14.42 -9.76
CA LEU A 160 13.82 -13.94 -9.15
C LEU A 160 14.04 -14.70 -7.84
N ALA A 161 15.21 -15.30 -7.66
CA ALA A 161 15.57 -16.00 -6.43
C ALA A 161 16.37 -15.07 -5.50
N VAL A 162 15.80 -14.68 -4.37
CA VAL A 162 16.39 -13.75 -3.38
C VAL A 162 16.29 -14.38 -1.99
N ALA A 163 17.41 -14.40 -1.23
CA ALA A 163 17.44 -14.91 0.15
C ALA A 163 16.73 -16.28 0.35
N GLY A 164 16.97 -17.22 -0.57
CA GLY A 164 16.40 -18.57 -0.54
C GLY A 164 14.90 -18.67 -0.90
N ARG A 165 14.27 -17.58 -1.35
CA ARG A 165 12.86 -17.52 -1.74
C ARG A 165 12.70 -17.14 -3.20
N VAL A 166 11.60 -17.57 -3.82
CA VAL A 166 11.26 -17.21 -5.21
C VAL A 166 10.25 -16.06 -5.22
N VAL A 167 10.66 -14.92 -5.76
CA VAL A 167 9.80 -13.77 -6.03
C VAL A 167 9.31 -13.88 -7.47
N ARG A 168 7.99 -13.81 -7.68
CA ARG A 168 7.37 -13.89 -9.01
C ARG A 168 6.46 -12.69 -9.29
N GLY A 169 6.34 -12.32 -10.55
CA GLY A 169 5.46 -11.23 -10.97
C GLY A 169 5.42 -11.05 -12.48
N ARG A 170 4.86 -9.92 -12.89
CA ARG A 170 4.92 -9.39 -14.26
C ARG A 170 5.45 -7.96 -14.21
N ILE A 171 6.20 -7.59 -15.24
CA ILE A 171 6.69 -6.24 -15.48
C ILE A 171 5.80 -5.65 -16.57
N ASP A 172 5.14 -4.52 -16.29
CA ASP A 172 4.14 -3.95 -17.20
C ASP A 172 4.72 -3.68 -18.60
N ALA A 173 5.88 -3.01 -18.67
CA ALA A 173 6.64 -2.90 -19.92
C ALA A 173 8.15 -2.85 -19.72
N VAL A 174 8.86 -3.32 -20.75
CA VAL A 174 10.30 -3.18 -20.91
C VAL A 174 10.57 -2.51 -22.25
N TYR A 175 11.26 -1.38 -22.22
CA TYR A 175 11.78 -0.72 -23.42
C TYR A 175 13.25 -1.06 -23.59
N LYS A 176 13.73 -1.08 -24.85
CA LYS A 176 15.11 -1.39 -25.19
C LYS A 176 15.64 -0.31 -26.15
N GLU A 177 16.84 0.17 -25.87
CA GLU A 177 17.53 1.16 -26.71
C GLU A 177 18.90 0.63 -27.14
N GLY A 178 19.30 0.97 -28.37
CA GLY A 178 20.50 0.42 -29.00
C GLY A 178 20.39 -1.06 -29.37
N GLY A 179 21.55 -1.68 -29.65
CA GLY A 179 21.64 -3.06 -30.12
C GLY A 179 22.98 -3.70 -29.74
N GLY A 180 23.04 -5.04 -29.82
CA GLY A 180 24.21 -5.81 -29.40
C GLY A 180 24.56 -5.61 -27.92
N ASP A 181 25.85 -5.71 -27.61
CA ASP A 181 26.40 -5.70 -26.25
C ASP A 181 26.38 -4.32 -25.56
N THR A 182 25.85 -3.29 -26.21
CA THR A 182 25.70 -1.93 -25.63
C THR A 182 24.24 -1.53 -25.41
N ALA A 183 23.29 -2.46 -25.61
CA ALA A 183 21.89 -2.16 -25.41
C ALA A 183 21.55 -1.84 -23.95
N THR A 184 20.75 -0.79 -23.76
CA THR A 184 20.17 -0.38 -22.48
C THR A 184 18.69 -0.75 -22.44
N TYR A 185 18.15 -0.89 -21.23
CA TYR A 185 16.79 -1.32 -20.98
C TYR A 185 16.15 -0.38 -19.95
N GLU A 186 14.91 0.05 -20.19
CA GLU A 186 14.12 0.88 -19.28
C GLU A 186 12.89 0.07 -18.85
N ILE A 187 12.83 -0.24 -17.56
CA ILE A 187 11.70 -0.94 -16.92
C ILE A 187 10.63 0.08 -16.58
N VAL A 188 9.40 -0.15 -17.03
CA VAL A 188 8.28 0.77 -16.83
C VAL A 188 7.17 0.06 -16.09
N ASP A 189 6.64 0.74 -15.06
CA ASP A 189 5.42 0.36 -14.36
C ASP A 189 4.41 1.51 -14.45
N TRP A 190 3.18 1.18 -14.88
CA TRP A 190 2.11 2.14 -15.12
C TRP A 190 1.21 2.29 -13.88
N LYS A 191 1.19 3.50 -13.31
CA LYS A 191 0.31 3.84 -12.19
C LYS A 191 -0.93 4.58 -12.66
N THR A 192 -2.10 3.97 -12.43
CA THR A 192 -3.43 4.54 -12.77
C THR A 192 -4.06 5.36 -11.63
N ASN A 193 -3.41 5.39 -10.45
CA ASN A 193 -3.77 6.25 -9.33
C ASN A 193 -3.25 7.70 -9.53
N ARG A 194 -3.66 8.63 -8.66
CA ARG A 194 -3.20 10.05 -8.70
C ARG A 194 -2.10 10.35 -7.68
N SER A 195 -1.94 9.50 -6.67
CA SER A 195 -1.01 9.70 -5.56
C SER A 195 0.33 9.03 -5.85
N ARG A 196 1.45 9.77 -5.66
CA ARG A 196 2.80 9.21 -5.73
C ARG A 196 3.13 8.36 -4.50
N THR A 197 2.41 7.26 -4.35
CA THR A 197 2.50 6.30 -3.23
C THR A 197 3.05 4.96 -3.68
N ALA A 198 3.73 4.91 -4.84
CA ALA A 198 4.40 3.73 -5.33
C ALA A 198 5.75 3.59 -4.63
N ASP A 199 6.02 2.41 -4.06
CA ASP A 199 7.27 2.10 -3.38
C ASP A 199 8.37 1.83 -4.44
N PRO A 200 9.49 2.58 -4.46
CA PRO A 200 10.61 2.33 -5.37
C PRO A 200 11.19 0.92 -5.27
N LEU A 201 11.02 0.24 -4.14
CA LEU A 201 11.39 -1.17 -3.95
C LEU A 201 10.76 -2.08 -5.02
N GLN A 202 9.59 -1.74 -5.56
CA GLN A 202 8.95 -2.48 -6.65
C GLN A 202 9.81 -2.46 -7.91
N LEU A 203 10.30 -1.28 -8.30
CA LEU A 203 11.16 -1.11 -9.47
C LEU A 203 12.52 -1.78 -9.28
N ALA A 204 13.07 -1.77 -8.07
CA ALA A 204 14.30 -2.48 -7.75
C ALA A 204 14.19 -3.99 -8.00
N VAL A 205 13.10 -4.61 -7.56
CA VAL A 205 12.80 -6.04 -7.79
C VAL A 205 12.65 -6.32 -9.29
N TYR A 206 11.93 -5.49 -10.03
CA TYR A 206 11.72 -5.68 -11.48
C TYR A 206 13.02 -5.50 -12.28
N ARG A 207 13.81 -4.47 -11.95
CA ARG A 207 15.13 -4.19 -12.50
C ARG A 207 16.09 -5.35 -12.29
N LEU A 208 16.18 -5.87 -11.06
CA LEU A 208 17.05 -7.02 -10.76
C LEU A 208 16.57 -8.30 -11.45
N ALA A 209 15.26 -8.57 -11.44
CA ALA A 209 14.68 -9.73 -12.11
C ALA A 209 14.96 -9.72 -13.63
N TRP A 210 14.78 -8.58 -14.28
CA TRP A 210 15.07 -8.44 -15.71
C TRP A 210 16.56 -8.62 -16.02
N ALA A 211 17.43 -8.00 -15.22
CA ALA A 211 18.87 -8.07 -15.36
C ALA A 211 19.40 -9.51 -15.23
N GLU A 212 19.04 -10.22 -14.16
CA GLU A 212 19.49 -11.60 -13.92
C GLU A 212 18.94 -12.59 -14.94
N GLN A 213 17.65 -12.50 -15.29
CA GLN A 213 17.01 -13.41 -16.25
C GLN A 213 17.63 -13.35 -17.66
N HIS A 214 18.24 -12.22 -18.03
CA HIS A 214 18.83 -12.00 -19.36
C HIS A 214 20.36 -11.84 -19.34
N GLY A 215 21.01 -11.96 -18.18
CA GLY A 215 22.46 -11.78 -18.03
C GLY A 215 22.96 -10.37 -18.33
N ILE A 216 22.15 -9.34 -18.07
CA ILE A 216 22.45 -7.93 -18.36
C ILE A 216 23.05 -7.27 -17.10
N PRO A 217 24.15 -6.49 -17.22
CA PRO A 217 24.66 -5.66 -16.13
C PRO A 217 23.59 -4.69 -15.59
N LEU A 218 23.46 -4.58 -14.26
CA LEU A 218 22.38 -3.86 -13.59
C LEU A 218 22.41 -2.33 -13.86
N GLU A 219 23.57 -1.82 -14.27
CA GLU A 219 23.83 -0.43 -14.66
C GLU A 219 23.22 -0.09 -16.03
N ARG A 220 22.85 -1.10 -16.82
CA ARG A 220 22.19 -0.94 -18.13
C ARG A 220 20.68 -1.08 -18.05
N VAL A 221 20.14 -1.30 -16.85
CA VAL A 221 18.70 -1.45 -16.61
C VAL A 221 18.25 -0.32 -15.70
N THR A 222 17.63 0.71 -16.28
CA THR A 222 16.97 1.80 -15.55
C THR A 222 15.52 1.43 -15.26
N ALA A 223 14.85 2.18 -14.38
CA ALA A 223 13.44 1.96 -14.10
C ALA A 223 12.66 3.23 -13.77
N ALA A 224 11.39 3.26 -14.14
CA ALA A 224 10.51 4.41 -14.00
C ALA A 224 9.07 4.02 -13.66
N PHE A 225 8.41 4.86 -12.84
CA PHE A 225 6.96 4.89 -12.71
C PHE A 225 6.36 5.90 -13.69
N VAL A 226 5.25 5.53 -14.32
CA VAL A 226 4.50 6.40 -15.23
C VAL A 226 3.09 6.59 -14.69
N TYR A 227 2.80 7.79 -14.19
CA TYR A 227 1.50 8.16 -13.64
C TYR A 227 0.56 8.57 -14.77
N VAL A 228 -0.14 7.58 -15.34
CA VAL A 228 -0.90 7.69 -16.59
C VAL A 228 -1.83 8.90 -16.63
N ARG A 229 -2.53 9.20 -15.53
CA ARG A 229 -3.48 10.33 -15.46
C ARG A 229 -2.84 11.71 -15.56
N THR A 230 -1.63 11.87 -15.04
CA THR A 230 -0.89 13.14 -15.06
C THR A 230 0.08 13.23 -16.24
N GLY A 231 0.42 12.09 -16.85
CA GLY A 231 1.50 11.98 -17.85
C GLY A 231 2.89 12.08 -17.23
N GLU A 232 3.01 12.04 -15.90
CA GLU A 232 4.27 12.21 -15.20
C GLU A 232 5.11 10.93 -15.23
N VAL A 233 6.41 11.08 -15.50
CA VAL A 233 7.39 9.99 -15.49
C VAL A 233 8.38 10.24 -14.34
N VAL A 234 8.42 9.34 -13.37
CA VAL A 234 9.32 9.40 -12.21
C VAL A 234 10.38 8.31 -12.38
N ARG A 235 11.59 8.71 -12.76
CA ARG A 235 12.75 7.82 -12.93
C ARG A 235 13.48 7.66 -11.60
N HIS A 236 13.96 6.45 -11.32
CA HIS A 236 14.71 6.13 -10.11
C HIS A 236 16.05 5.50 -10.48
N ASP A 237 17.12 6.27 -10.29
CA ASP A 237 18.49 5.84 -10.62
C ASP A 237 19.14 5.08 -9.44
N ASP A 238 18.98 5.59 -8.21
CA ASP A 238 19.49 4.99 -6.97
C ASP A 238 18.55 3.89 -6.41
N LEU A 239 18.28 2.86 -7.22
CA LEU A 239 17.50 1.69 -6.79
C LEU A 239 18.39 0.62 -6.13
N PRO A 240 17.95 -0.01 -5.01
CA PRO A 240 18.71 -1.05 -4.33
C PRO A 240 19.05 -2.23 -5.25
N GLY A 241 20.22 -2.82 -5.02
CA GLY A 241 20.70 -3.99 -5.73
C GLY A 241 20.37 -5.29 -5.00
N ARG A 242 21.05 -6.37 -5.39
CA ARG A 242 20.82 -7.71 -4.84
C ARG A 242 21.09 -7.79 -3.34
N ALA A 243 22.19 -7.20 -2.87
CA ALA A 243 22.60 -7.31 -1.46
C ALA A 243 21.62 -6.59 -0.51
N GLU A 244 21.11 -5.44 -0.93
CA GLU A 244 20.10 -4.68 -0.18
C GLU A 244 18.76 -5.43 -0.15
N LEU A 245 18.34 -6.00 -1.29
CA LEU A 245 17.13 -6.83 -1.38
C LEU A 245 17.23 -8.13 -0.56
N GLU A 246 18.40 -8.75 -0.51
CA GLU A 246 18.65 -9.92 0.33
C GLU A 246 18.61 -9.57 1.83
N ARG A 247 19.17 -8.42 2.24
CA ARG A 247 19.08 -7.93 3.64
C ARG A 247 17.64 -7.70 4.09
N LEU A 248 16.82 -7.03 3.26
CA LEU A 248 15.39 -6.79 3.55
C LEU A 248 14.59 -8.08 3.77
N LEU A 249 15.06 -9.21 3.23
CA LEU A 249 14.46 -10.54 3.40
C LEU A 249 15.12 -11.42 4.48
N GLN A 250 16.27 -11.00 5.01
CA GLN A 250 17.04 -11.74 6.01
C GLN A 250 16.94 -11.14 7.42
N GLU A 251 16.65 -9.83 7.54
CA GLU A 251 16.49 -9.17 8.84
C GLU A 251 15.11 -9.47 9.45
N PRO A 252 14.98 -10.34 10.48
CA PRO A 252 13.91 -10.13 11.44
C PRO A 252 14.18 -8.78 12.10
N ARG A 253 13.26 -7.83 11.92
CA ARG A 253 13.33 -6.54 12.60
C ARG A 253 13.49 -6.83 14.11
N PRO A 254 14.48 -6.24 14.81
CA PRO A 254 14.64 -6.49 16.23
C PRO A 254 13.34 -6.12 16.95
N GLU A 255 12.94 -6.96 17.90
CA GLU A 255 11.81 -6.67 18.78
C GLU A 255 11.99 -5.28 19.39
N PRO A 256 10.91 -4.51 19.61
CA PRO A 256 11.01 -3.28 20.38
C PRO A 256 11.57 -3.64 21.77
N GLN A 257 12.80 -3.18 22.06
CA GLN A 257 13.41 -3.37 23.37
C GLN A 257 12.51 -2.77 24.44
N CYS A 258 11.86 -3.64 25.21
CA CYS A 258 11.21 -3.29 26.47
C CYS A 258 12.30 -3.04 27.53
N ASP A 259 13.11 -2.01 27.33
CA ASP A 259 14.05 -1.51 28.33
C ASP A 259 13.28 -0.75 29.41
N GLU A 260 12.78 -1.49 30.39
CA GLU A 260 12.84 -1.05 31.80
C GLU A 260 12.71 -2.27 32.73
N PRO A 261 13.75 -2.62 33.52
CA PRO A 261 13.63 -3.63 34.55
C PRO A 261 12.79 -3.08 35.72
N PRO A 262 11.97 -3.91 36.40
CA PRO A 262 11.23 -3.44 37.57
C PRO A 262 12.19 -3.05 38.70
N GLU A 263 12.06 -1.81 39.20
CA GLU A 263 12.76 -1.39 40.42
C GLU A 263 12.38 -2.33 41.57
N ARG A 264 13.40 -2.91 42.21
CA ARG A 264 13.22 -3.71 43.42
C ARG A 264 13.41 -2.85 44.67
N ASP A 265 12.46 -3.03 45.58
CA ASP A 265 12.54 -2.77 47.02
C ASP A 265 12.82 -1.33 47.49
N ALA A 266 11.74 -0.62 47.80
CA ALA A 266 11.73 0.36 48.90
C ALA A 266 11.08 -0.29 50.14
N ALA A 267 11.90 -0.55 51.15
CA ALA A 267 11.63 -1.33 52.35
C ALA A 267 10.34 -1.00 53.14
N ALA A 268 9.82 -2.03 53.81
CA ALA A 268 8.86 -1.85 54.90
C ALA A 268 9.45 -0.99 56.05
N GLY A 269 8.73 0.07 56.44
CA GLY A 269 9.01 0.93 57.58
C GLY A 269 7.78 1.03 58.49
N ARG A 270 8.00 0.90 59.79
CA ARG A 270 6.98 0.78 60.86
C ARG A 270 6.14 2.03 61.07
#